data_AF-A0A954HT70-F1
#
_entry.id   AF-A0A954HT70-F1
#
_cell.length_a   1.000
_cell.length_b   1.000
_cell.length_c   1.000
_cell.angle_alpha   90.00
_cell.angle_beta   90.00
_cell.angle_gamma   90.00
#
_symmetry.space_group_name_H-M   'P 1'
#
loop_
_entity.id
_entity.type
_entity.pdbx_description
1 polymer ?
#
loop_
_entity_poly.entity_id
_entity_poly.type
_entity_poly.pdbx_seq_one_letter_code
_entity_poly.pdbx_strand_id
1 'polypeptide(L)'
;MTHSRLPGYVPAIARLCPSGENSRAVHSVIIAVGIELRVVATTATVIPVSPDRLPGPLPPTLNPSLVVSVQAPGASNFDVPAPITFPNLEGLSSGEKSLIFSFDHDAGELRVNGTGTVSDDGSVNVSDAGVGILAPGCHLTQHAVLRALTPDV
;
A
#
# COMPACT_ATOMS: atom_id res chain seq x y z
N MET A 1 37.66 22.90 27.06
CA MET A 1 36.56 21.93 26.88
C MET A 1 36.69 21.37 25.47
N THR A 2 37.02 20.09 25.40
CA THR A 2 37.57 19.40 24.23
C THR A 2 36.48 19.06 23.22
N HIS A 3 36.67 19.42 21.96
CA HIS A 3 35.88 18.92 20.84
C HIS A 3 36.13 17.42 20.69
N SER A 4 35.17 16.60 21.12
CA SER A 4 35.19 15.16 20.90
C SER A 4 34.87 14.88 19.44
N ARG A 5 35.91 14.57 18.66
CA ARG A 5 35.76 13.83 17.40
C ARG A 5 35.22 12.45 17.74
N LEU A 6 34.03 12.09 17.24
CA LEU A 6 33.62 10.70 17.14
C LEU A 6 33.79 10.20 15.70
N PRO A 7 34.33 9.00 15.50
CA PRO A 7 34.70 8.46 14.18
C PRO A 7 33.54 7.66 13.57
N GLY A 8 33.50 7.56 12.24
CA GLY A 8 32.78 6.47 11.56
C GLY A 8 31.68 6.84 10.57
N TYR A 9 31.68 8.03 9.96
CA TYR A 9 30.86 8.26 8.76
C TYR A 9 31.41 7.42 7.60
N VAL A 10 30.71 6.33 7.29
CA VAL A 10 30.96 5.52 6.09
C VAL A 10 29.88 5.89 5.07
N PRO A 11 30.23 6.43 3.88
CA PRO A 11 29.24 6.59 2.82
C PRO A 11 28.84 5.20 2.32
N ALA A 12 27.65 4.73 2.69
CA ALA A 12 27.07 3.54 2.08
C ALA A 12 26.55 3.92 0.68
N ILE A 13 27.34 3.60 -0.34
CA ILE A 13 26.90 3.61 -1.74
C ILE A 13 25.96 2.41 -1.91
N ALA A 14 24.66 2.63 -1.78
CA ALA A 14 23.68 1.62 -2.15
C ALA A 14 23.62 1.52 -3.68
N ARG A 15 24.24 0.47 -4.22
CA ARG A 15 24.14 0.10 -5.63
C ARG A 15 22.75 -0.46 -5.91
N LEU A 16 22.17 0.02 -7.01
CA LEU A 16 20.97 -0.50 -7.64
C LEU A 16 21.10 -2.00 -7.93
N CYS A 17 20.03 -2.74 -7.69
CA CYS A 17 19.77 -3.97 -8.42
C CYS A 17 18.94 -3.59 -9.66
N PRO A 18 19.44 -3.82 -10.90
CA PRO A 18 18.79 -3.36 -12.11
C PRO A 18 17.76 -4.38 -12.61
N SER A 19 16.61 -3.89 -13.07
CA SER A 19 15.78 -4.64 -14.01
C SER A 19 14.96 -3.63 -14.82
N GLY A 20 15.23 -3.59 -16.13
CA GLY A 20 14.33 -2.99 -17.12
C GLY A 20 14.62 -1.55 -17.50
N GLU A 21 15.44 -1.41 -18.54
CA GLU A 21 15.59 -0.22 -19.38
C GLU A 21 14.23 0.17 -19.99
N ASN A 22 13.83 1.45 -19.90
CA ASN A 22 13.07 2.23 -20.92
C ASN A 22 12.60 3.57 -20.35
N SER A 23 13.45 4.59 -20.51
CA SER A 23 13.13 6.00 -20.24
C SER A 23 12.04 6.53 -21.17
N ARG A 24 11.05 7.26 -20.61
CA ARG A 24 10.45 8.49 -21.19
C ARG A 24 9.54 9.20 -20.17
N ALA A 25 9.82 10.50 -19.98
CA ALA A 25 9.19 11.62 -19.25
C ALA A 25 7.73 11.44 -18.73
N VAL A 26 7.27 12.07 -17.63
CA VAL A 26 7.07 13.53 -17.48
C VAL A 26 6.60 13.98 -16.06
N HIS A 27 6.97 15.23 -15.71
CA HIS A 27 6.44 16.19 -14.72
C HIS A 27 6.60 15.96 -13.20
N SER A 28 7.63 16.62 -12.63
CA SER A 28 7.84 16.83 -11.20
C SER A 28 7.00 18.00 -10.67
N VAL A 29 6.32 17.83 -9.53
CA VAL A 29 5.80 18.92 -8.69
C VAL A 29 6.62 18.96 -7.40
N ILE A 30 7.22 20.11 -7.10
CA ILE A 30 8.03 20.35 -5.89
C ILE A 30 7.12 20.90 -4.80
N ILE A 31 7.06 20.25 -3.63
CA ILE A 31 6.50 20.85 -2.41
C ILE A 31 7.60 20.89 -1.35
N ALA A 32 8.01 22.10 -0.96
CA ALA A 32 8.95 22.33 0.12
C ALA A 32 8.19 22.68 1.40
N VAL A 33 8.46 21.96 2.51
CA VAL A 33 8.14 22.40 3.87
C VAL A 33 9.28 21.99 4.80
N GLY A 34 9.70 22.92 5.66
CA GLY A 34 10.94 22.86 6.44
C GLY A 34 10.93 21.94 7.68
N ILE A 35 12.10 21.36 7.92
CA ILE A 35 12.74 20.99 9.21
C ILE A 35 11.86 20.67 10.43
N GLU A 36 11.18 19.53 10.34
CA GLU A 36 11.33 18.43 11.30
C GLU A 36 11.55 17.21 10.40
N LEU A 37 12.53 16.31 10.63
CA LEU A 37 12.96 15.33 9.62
C LEU A 37 11.95 14.16 9.45
N ARG A 38 10.67 14.47 9.26
CA ARG A 38 9.70 13.59 8.62
C ARG A 38 9.88 13.81 7.12
N VAL A 39 10.52 12.86 6.45
CA VAL A 39 10.47 12.82 4.99
C VAL A 39 9.01 12.65 4.62
N VAL A 40 8.35 13.72 4.18
CA VAL A 40 6.98 13.66 3.66
C VAL A 40 7.09 13.09 2.26
N ALA A 41 6.61 11.86 2.06
CA ALA A 41 6.45 11.35 0.71
C ALA A 41 5.39 12.20 0.00
N THR A 42 5.81 12.92 -1.04
CA THR A 42 4.92 13.73 -1.88
C THR A 42 4.48 12.98 -3.13
N THR A 43 5.05 11.80 -3.37
CA THR A 43 4.73 10.92 -4.49
C THR A 43 4.54 9.50 -4.00
N ALA A 44 3.61 8.80 -4.63
CA ALA A 44 3.42 7.38 -4.46
C ALA A 44 3.25 6.72 -5.84
N THR A 45 3.76 5.51 -5.97
CA THR A 45 3.55 4.64 -7.13
C THR A 45 2.64 3.50 -6.71
N VAL A 46 1.61 3.23 -7.51
CA VAL A 46 0.72 2.08 -7.32
C VAL A 46 1.02 1.06 -8.42
N ILE A 47 1.35 -0.17 -8.03
CA ILE A 47 1.77 -1.23 -8.94
C ILE A 47 0.93 -2.48 -8.66
N PRO A 48 0.32 -3.12 -9.68
CA PRO A 48 -0.32 -4.42 -9.47
C PRO A 48 0.75 -5.47 -9.13
N VAL A 49 0.45 -6.32 -8.15
CA VAL A 49 1.32 -7.41 -7.71
C VAL A 49 0.55 -8.72 -7.82
N SER A 50 1.22 -9.76 -8.33
CA SER A 50 0.64 -11.11 -8.31
C SER A 50 0.51 -11.59 -6.85
N PRO A 51 -0.60 -12.20 -6.43
CA PRO A 51 -0.76 -12.75 -5.07
C PRO A 51 0.39 -13.70 -4.66
N ASP A 52 0.99 -14.43 -5.60
CA ASP A 52 2.14 -15.32 -5.36
C ASP A 52 3.46 -14.59 -5.06
N ARG A 53 3.47 -13.26 -5.16
CA ARG A 53 4.65 -12.39 -4.94
C ARG A 53 4.52 -11.53 -3.69
N LEU A 54 3.60 -11.86 -2.80
CA LEU A 54 3.47 -11.19 -1.52
C LEU A 54 4.70 -11.46 -0.62
N PRO A 55 5.11 -10.48 0.22
CA PRO A 55 6.25 -10.65 1.13
C PRO A 55 6.03 -11.71 2.23
N GLY A 56 4.77 -12.08 2.48
CA GLY A 56 4.35 -13.11 3.42
C GLY A 56 3.22 -13.96 2.84
N PRO A 57 2.86 -15.08 3.49
CA PRO A 57 1.82 -15.96 3.00
C PRO A 57 0.47 -15.25 2.96
N LEU A 58 -0.26 -15.45 1.87
CA LEU A 58 -1.66 -15.07 1.81
C LEU A 58 -2.46 -15.98 2.77
N PRO A 59 -3.22 -15.43 3.75
CA PRO A 59 -4.09 -16.25 4.59
C PRO A 59 -5.04 -17.11 3.72
N PRO A 60 -5.30 -18.38 4.06
CA PRO A 60 -6.11 -19.28 3.22
C PRO A 60 -7.54 -18.82 2.94
N THR A 61 -8.06 -17.91 3.78
CA THR A 61 -9.40 -17.32 3.62
C THR A 61 -9.41 -16.17 2.60
N LEU A 62 -8.24 -15.71 2.14
CA LEU A 62 -8.12 -14.64 1.17
C LEU A 62 -7.88 -15.20 -0.24
N ASN A 63 -8.63 -14.67 -1.21
CA ASN A 63 -8.50 -14.96 -2.63
C ASN A 63 -8.75 -13.67 -3.44
N PRO A 64 -7.86 -12.67 -3.33
CA PRO A 64 -8.07 -11.36 -3.93
C PRO A 64 -7.98 -11.40 -5.46
N SER A 65 -8.89 -10.71 -6.15
CA SER A 65 -8.77 -10.52 -7.60
C SER A 65 -7.64 -9.56 -7.98
N LEU A 66 -7.25 -8.67 -7.06
CA LEU A 66 -6.16 -7.71 -7.26
C LEU A 66 -5.43 -7.47 -5.93
N VAL A 67 -4.10 -7.49 -6.00
CA VAL A 67 -3.21 -6.95 -4.98
C VAL A 67 -2.49 -5.75 -5.59
N VAL A 68 -2.45 -4.64 -4.86
CA VAL A 68 -1.65 -3.48 -5.24
C VAL A 68 -0.54 -3.26 -4.24
N SER A 69 0.62 -2.84 -4.73
CA SER A 69 1.71 -2.34 -3.91
C SER A 69 1.78 -0.83 -4.04
N VAL A 70 1.66 -0.14 -2.90
CA VAL A 70 1.84 1.30 -2.77
C VAL A 70 3.26 1.56 -2.32
N GLN A 71 4.04 2.24 -3.16
CA GLN A 71 5.43 2.58 -2.91
C GLN A 71 5.56 4.09 -2.73
N ALA A 72 6.02 4.52 -1.55
CA ALA A 72 6.23 5.94 -1.26
C ALA A 72 7.66 6.13 -0.72
N PRO A 73 8.65 6.37 -1.60
CA PRO A 73 10.05 6.47 -1.21
C PRO A 73 10.27 7.49 -0.10
N GLY A 74 10.98 7.07 0.95
CA GLY A 74 11.28 7.92 2.10
C GLY A 74 10.22 7.92 3.20
N ALA A 75 9.02 7.37 2.96
CA ALA A 75 8.03 7.14 4.01
C ALA A 75 8.10 5.70 4.52
N SER A 76 8.04 5.53 5.84
CA SER A 76 7.80 4.25 6.49
C SER A 76 6.37 4.11 7.01
N ASN A 77 5.70 5.24 7.30
CA ASN A 77 4.33 5.31 7.79
C ASN A 77 3.67 6.63 7.33
N PHE A 78 2.35 6.69 7.45
CA PHE A 78 1.53 7.89 7.24
C PHE A 78 0.82 8.26 8.55
N ASP A 79 0.98 9.51 8.99
CA ASP A 79 0.36 10.01 10.24
C ASP A 79 -1.17 10.13 10.14
N VAL A 80 -1.69 10.20 8.91
CA VAL A 80 -3.12 10.18 8.58
C VAL A 80 -3.34 9.06 7.56
N PRO A 81 -4.37 8.20 7.71
CA PRO A 81 -4.68 7.18 6.73
C PRO A 81 -4.86 7.79 5.34
N ALA A 82 -4.05 7.35 4.37
CA ALA A 82 -4.17 7.80 2.99
C ALA A 82 -5.38 7.12 2.33
N PRO A 83 -6.42 7.86 1.89
CA PRO A 83 -7.58 7.25 1.25
C PRO A 83 -7.17 6.46 0.01
N ILE A 84 -7.85 5.32 -0.21
CA ILE A 84 -7.55 4.44 -1.33
C ILE A 84 -8.85 3.99 -2.00
N THR A 85 -8.81 3.91 -3.33
CA THR A 85 -9.93 3.45 -4.15
C THR A 85 -9.47 2.27 -4.98
N PHE A 86 -10.20 1.17 -4.89
CA PHE A 86 -9.99 -0.04 -5.68
C PHE A 86 -11.06 -0.15 -6.78
N PRO A 87 -10.76 -0.78 -7.93
CA PRO A 87 -11.81 -1.22 -8.84
C PRO A 87 -12.70 -2.25 -8.14
N ASN A 88 -14.02 -2.21 -8.37
CA ASN A 88 -14.96 -3.19 -7.82
C ASN A 88 -14.93 -4.50 -8.63
N LEU A 89 -13.85 -5.27 -8.48
CA LEU A 89 -13.63 -6.51 -9.25
C LEU A 89 -14.46 -7.70 -8.74
N GLU A 90 -14.98 -7.63 -7.52
CA GLU A 90 -15.82 -8.66 -6.93
C GLU A 90 -17.30 -8.54 -7.34
N GLY A 91 -17.66 -7.49 -8.08
CA GLY A 91 -19.03 -7.28 -8.55
C GLY A 91 -20.03 -7.01 -7.43
N LEU A 92 -19.57 -6.39 -6.33
CA LEU A 92 -20.41 -6.03 -5.21
C LEU A 92 -21.44 -4.96 -5.60
N SER A 93 -22.60 -4.96 -4.95
CA SER A 93 -23.65 -3.98 -5.23
C SER A 93 -23.25 -2.59 -4.73
N SER A 94 -23.85 -1.54 -5.29
CA SER A 94 -23.70 -0.19 -4.76
C SER A 94 -24.02 -0.12 -3.27
N GLY A 95 -23.17 0.57 -2.49
CA GLY A 95 -23.31 0.69 -1.03
C GLY A 95 -22.87 -0.55 -0.23
N GLU A 96 -22.55 -1.65 -0.90
CA GLU A 96 -22.02 -2.85 -0.25
C GLU A 96 -20.59 -2.60 0.25
N LYS A 97 -20.19 -3.32 1.31
CA LYS A 97 -18.90 -3.12 1.96
C LYS A 97 -17.97 -4.28 1.73
N SER A 98 -16.68 -3.98 1.56
CA SER A 98 -15.61 -4.99 1.65
C SER A 98 -14.65 -4.63 2.77
N LEU A 99 -13.83 -5.60 3.18
CA LEU A 99 -12.66 -5.34 4.01
C LEU A 99 -11.51 -4.83 3.13
N ILE A 100 -10.73 -3.92 3.68
CA ILE A 100 -9.43 -3.49 3.14
C ILE A 100 -8.36 -4.13 4.02
N PHE A 101 -7.45 -4.86 3.39
CA PHE A 101 -6.30 -5.45 4.06
C PHE A 101 -5.03 -4.70 3.69
N SER A 102 -4.13 -4.57 4.66
CA SER A 102 -2.80 -3.99 4.50
C SER A 102 -1.76 -4.94 5.07
N PHE A 103 -0.59 -5.03 4.42
CA PHE A 103 0.53 -5.77 4.96
C PHE A 103 1.11 -5.01 6.16
N ASP A 104 1.07 -5.64 7.33
CA ASP A 104 1.69 -5.16 8.55
C ASP A 104 3.15 -5.62 8.55
N HIS A 105 4.09 -4.68 8.43
CA HIS A 105 5.53 -4.98 8.35
C HIS A 105 6.14 -5.40 9.69
N ASP A 106 5.51 -5.03 10.81
CA ASP A 106 5.97 -5.44 12.15
C ASP A 106 5.52 -6.88 12.45
N ALA A 107 4.28 -7.22 12.06
CA ALA A 107 3.72 -8.55 12.23
C ALA A 107 4.11 -9.54 11.11
N GLY A 108 4.49 -9.03 9.94
CA GLY A 108 4.86 -9.84 8.77
C GLY A 108 3.67 -10.51 8.07
N GLU A 109 2.45 -9.98 8.22
CA GLU A 109 1.22 -10.57 7.68
C GLU A 109 0.19 -9.54 7.22
N LEU A 110 -0.77 -9.96 6.39
CA LEU A 110 -1.91 -9.13 5.99
C LEU A 110 -2.91 -9.00 7.14
N ARG A 111 -3.25 -7.77 7.51
CA ARG A 111 -4.21 -7.42 8.56
C ARG A 111 -5.36 -6.60 7.98
N VAL A 112 -6.54 -6.74 8.57
CA VAL A 112 -7.68 -5.85 8.27
C VAL A 112 -7.36 -4.46 8.76
N ASN A 113 -7.44 -3.49 7.86
CA ASN A 113 -7.17 -2.08 8.11
C ASN A 113 -8.46 -1.25 8.21
N GLY A 114 -9.58 -1.80 7.74
CA GLY A 114 -10.90 -1.19 7.82
C GLY A 114 -11.79 -1.66 6.68
N THR A 115 -12.78 -0.84 6.31
CA THR A 115 -13.74 -1.12 5.25
C THR A 115 -13.66 -0.12 4.10
N GLY A 116 -14.08 -0.58 2.93
CA GLY A 116 -14.45 0.28 1.82
C GLY A 116 -15.92 0.06 1.44
N THR A 117 -16.51 1.07 0.81
CA THR A 117 -17.89 1.06 0.31
C THR A 117 -17.89 1.23 -1.20
N VAL A 118 -18.68 0.41 -1.88
CA VAL A 118 -18.88 0.49 -3.33
C VAL A 118 -19.63 1.76 -3.70
N SER A 119 -19.16 2.47 -4.72
CA SER A 119 -19.76 3.69 -5.25
C SER A 119 -21.19 3.51 -5.75
N ASP A 120 -21.92 4.62 -5.89
CA ASP A 120 -23.30 4.66 -6.39
C ASP A 120 -23.44 4.01 -7.78
N ASP A 121 -22.43 4.16 -8.63
CA ASP A 121 -22.38 3.58 -9.98
C ASP A 121 -21.84 2.13 -10.02
N GLY A 122 -21.45 1.56 -8.87
CA GLY A 122 -20.94 0.20 -8.76
C GLY A 122 -19.52 -0.01 -9.31
N SER A 123 -18.82 1.03 -9.75
CA SER A 123 -17.55 0.90 -10.48
C SER A 123 -16.32 0.72 -9.59
N VAL A 124 -16.34 1.33 -8.40
CA VAL A 124 -15.20 1.39 -7.51
C VAL A 124 -15.60 1.13 -6.07
N ASN A 125 -14.64 0.66 -5.28
CA ASN A 125 -14.74 0.49 -3.85
C ASN A 125 -13.82 1.51 -3.16
N VAL A 126 -14.43 2.47 -2.48
CA VAL A 126 -13.76 3.62 -1.87
C VAL A 126 -13.58 3.36 -0.39
N SER A 127 -12.38 3.54 0.15
CA SER A 127 -12.15 3.44 1.60
C SER A 127 -13.09 4.35 2.38
N ASP A 128 -13.68 3.83 3.46
CA ASP A 128 -14.57 4.60 4.33
C ASP A 128 -13.82 5.76 5.03
N ALA A 129 -14.56 6.74 5.54
CA ALA A 129 -13.96 7.89 6.22
C ALA A 129 -13.06 7.44 7.40
N GLY A 130 -11.81 7.90 7.40
CA GLY A 130 -10.81 7.52 8.41
C GLY A 130 -10.18 6.14 8.18
N VAL A 131 -10.58 5.41 7.14
CA VAL A 131 -9.92 4.19 6.67
C VAL A 131 -9.01 4.54 5.49
N GLY A 132 -7.82 3.96 5.45
CA GLY A 132 -6.87 4.23 4.39
C GLY A 132 -5.53 3.59 4.68
N ILE A 133 -4.58 3.71 3.76
CA ILE A 133 -3.25 3.12 3.89
C ILE A 133 -2.46 3.83 4.99
N LEU A 134 -1.87 3.06 5.91
CA LEU A 134 -1.08 3.55 7.04
C LEU A 134 0.43 3.49 6.79
N ALA A 135 0.87 2.68 5.83
CA ALA A 135 2.27 2.54 5.45
C ALA A 135 2.39 2.05 4.00
N PRO A 136 3.48 2.37 3.27
CA PRO A 136 3.76 1.75 1.98
C PRO A 136 3.81 0.23 2.10
N GLY A 137 3.27 -0.50 1.14
CA GLY A 137 3.15 -1.96 1.25
C GLY A 137 2.15 -2.56 0.29
N CYS A 138 1.81 -3.83 0.53
CA CYS A 138 0.80 -4.55 -0.24
C CYS A 138 -0.58 -4.36 0.38
N HIS A 139 -1.59 -4.13 -0.45
CA HIS A 139 -2.97 -3.89 -0.07
C HIS A 139 -3.94 -4.61 -1.02
N LEU A 140 -5.09 -5.00 -0.49
CA LEU A 140 -6.14 -5.68 -1.24
C LEU A 140 -7.51 -5.41 -0.63
N THR A 141 -8.56 -5.66 -1.41
CA THR A 141 -9.92 -5.74 -0.90
C THR A 141 -10.41 -7.18 -0.95
N GLN A 142 -11.25 -7.56 0.00
CA GLN A 142 -12.07 -8.76 -0.11
C GLN A 142 -13.42 -8.56 0.58
N HIS A 143 -14.50 -9.03 -0.04
CA HIS A 143 -15.81 -9.04 0.59
C HIS A 143 -15.86 -10.05 1.74
N ALA A 144 -16.30 -9.60 2.93
CA ALA A 144 -16.38 -10.45 4.11
C ALA A 144 -17.42 -11.59 3.99
N VAL A 145 -18.37 -11.51 3.07
CA VAL A 145 -19.44 -12.52 2.90
C VAL A 145 -19.07 -13.62 1.88
N LEU A 146 -18.06 -13.40 1.05
CA LEU A 146 -17.46 -14.45 0.20
C LEU A 146 -16.17 -14.93 0.89
N ARG A 147 -16.06 -16.13 1.49
CA ARG A 147 -16.36 -17.43 0.89
C ARG A 147 -16.30 -18.53 1.97
N ALA A 148 -17.31 -18.60 2.84
CA ALA A 148 -17.71 -19.91 3.33
C ALA A 148 -18.47 -20.57 2.17
N LEU A 149 -17.98 -21.68 1.63
CA LEU A 149 -18.62 -22.51 0.59
C LEU A 149 -18.46 -22.04 -0.87
N THR A 150 -17.42 -22.56 -1.54
CA THR A 150 -17.51 -23.12 -2.90
C THR A 150 -16.22 -23.90 -3.18
N PRO A 151 -16.13 -25.20 -2.85
CA PRO A 151 -15.15 -26.05 -3.51
C PRO A 151 -15.47 -26.07 -5.01
N ASP A 152 -14.42 -26.09 -5.84
CA ASP A 152 -14.52 -26.21 -7.30
C ASP A 152 -15.58 -27.24 -7.72
N VAL A 153 -16.39 -26.85 -8.71
CA VAL A 153 -17.18 -27.78 -9.56
C VAL A 153 -16.50 -27.91 -10.91
#